data_AF-A0ABD1IVP7-F1
#
_entry.id   AF-A0ABD1IVP7-F1
#
_cell.length_a   1.000
_cell.length_b   1.000
_cell.length_c   1.000
_cell.angle_alpha   90.00
_cell.angle_beta   90.00
_cell.angle_gamma   90.00
#
_symmetry.space_group_name_H-M   'P 1'
#
loop_
_entity.id
_entity.type
_entity.pdbx_description
1 polymer ?
#
loop_
_entity_poly.entity_id
_entity_poly.type
_entity_poly.pdbx_seq_one_letter_code
_entity_poly.pdbx_strand_id
1 'polypeptide(L)'
;MLSENFCSGTRQSPIDISTSVEIDHSLGAFNFIGFDDRTAMSEIKNTGKTVQVEFKPWRLNVRGGSLPTDYDTLQFHLHWGNLSSVPGSEHAVDGLHYPMEMHIVNAKSIYNGNTTEIMRDSEGLAALGFFIEVDYGSEDQPASWRSLTSYLASITEKGQHADISGISVADLISGVDTTSYYRYLGSLTTPDCNEAVVWTVFKEPIKVSENLIDLFSTTVRIGDSSSPFITHNYRNLQPLNGR
;
A
#
# COMPACT_ATOMS: atom_id res chain seq x y z
N MET A 1 -20.77 -14.81 -2.22
CA MET A 1 -20.44 -14.09 -0.97
C MET A 1 -19.41 -14.93 -0.24
N LEU A 2 -18.13 -14.57 -0.37
CA LEU A 2 -17.09 -15.09 0.51
C LEU A 2 -17.25 -14.36 1.85
N SER A 3 -17.14 -15.08 2.95
CA SER A 3 -17.58 -14.65 4.27
C SER A 3 -16.68 -13.55 4.87
N GLU A 4 -17.22 -12.35 5.07
CA GLU A 4 -16.59 -11.20 5.75
C GLU A 4 -16.45 -11.43 7.29
N ASN A 5 -15.93 -12.58 7.70
CA ASN A 5 -16.03 -13.06 9.08
C ASN A 5 -15.37 -12.15 10.13
N PHE A 6 -14.42 -11.29 9.74
CA PHE A 6 -13.71 -10.41 10.67
C PHE A 6 -13.93 -8.91 10.42
N CYS A 7 -14.74 -8.53 9.42
CA CYS A 7 -14.88 -7.12 9.02
C CYS A 7 -15.66 -6.25 10.04
N SER A 8 -16.27 -6.85 11.05
CA SER A 8 -16.94 -6.17 12.17
C SER A 8 -16.11 -6.15 13.47
N GLY A 9 -14.80 -6.39 13.38
CA GLY A 9 -13.90 -6.33 14.53
C GLY A 9 -13.74 -4.91 15.10
N THR A 10 -13.05 -4.78 16.23
CA THR A 10 -12.88 -3.49 16.94
C THR A 10 -11.55 -2.80 16.64
N ARG A 11 -10.60 -3.48 16.02
CA ARG A 11 -9.30 -2.97 15.57
C ARG A 11 -9.20 -2.95 14.06
N GLN A 12 -10.28 -2.55 13.38
CA GLN A 12 -10.32 -2.50 11.92
C GLN A 12 -9.52 -1.31 11.36
N SER A 13 -9.11 -1.44 10.11
CA SER A 13 -8.42 -0.43 9.30
C SER A 13 -9.23 -0.15 8.02
N PRO A 14 -9.07 1.03 7.39
CA PRO A 14 -8.21 2.16 7.77
C PRO A 14 -8.80 3.01 8.91
N ILE A 15 -8.04 3.97 9.43
CA ILE A 15 -8.47 4.94 10.45
C ILE A 15 -8.13 6.38 10.05
N ASP A 16 -8.81 7.34 10.67
CA ASP A 16 -8.40 8.75 10.65
C ASP A 16 -7.39 8.97 11.76
N ILE A 17 -6.17 9.36 11.37
CA ILE A 17 -5.05 9.51 12.29
C ILE A 17 -5.02 10.96 12.78
N SER A 18 -5.10 11.14 14.10
CA SER A 18 -4.90 12.48 14.66
C SER A 18 -3.42 12.83 14.72
N THR A 19 -3.05 14.06 14.36
CA THR A 19 -1.68 14.57 14.60
C THR A 19 -1.38 14.80 16.08
N SER A 20 -2.40 14.82 16.94
CA SER A 20 -2.28 15.03 18.39
C SER A 20 -1.93 13.77 19.18
N VAL A 21 -1.45 12.71 18.51
CA VAL A 21 -0.98 11.47 19.15
C VAL A 21 0.28 11.68 19.97
N GLU A 22 0.50 10.81 20.96
CA GLU A 22 1.71 10.81 21.77
C GLU A 22 2.93 10.40 20.95
N ILE A 23 4.07 11.05 21.22
CA ILE A 23 5.35 10.69 20.60
C ILE A 23 5.91 9.47 21.32
N ASP A 24 5.99 8.35 20.62
CA ASP A 24 6.69 7.15 21.09
C ASP A 24 8.16 7.18 20.65
N HIS A 25 9.04 7.53 21.58
CA HIS A 25 10.48 7.59 21.36
C HIS A 25 11.13 6.21 21.13
N SER A 26 10.41 5.11 21.37
CA SER A 26 10.90 3.77 21.04
C SER A 26 10.86 3.48 19.55
N LEU A 27 10.00 4.19 18.79
CA LEU A 27 9.89 4.07 17.34
C LEU A 27 11.18 4.54 16.66
N GLY A 28 12.04 3.57 16.35
CA GLY A 28 13.33 3.81 15.70
C GLY A 28 13.28 3.81 14.17
N ALA A 29 14.44 3.85 13.52
CA ALA A 29 14.51 3.75 12.07
C ALA A 29 14.16 2.34 11.56
N PHE A 30 13.59 2.28 10.37
CA PHE A 30 13.47 1.04 9.60
C PHE A 30 14.82 0.65 8.96
N ASN A 31 14.99 -0.65 8.77
CA ASN A 31 16.03 -1.22 7.92
C ASN A 31 15.35 -1.96 6.76
N PHE A 32 15.41 -1.34 5.58
CA PHE A 32 14.87 -1.87 4.34
C PHE A 32 15.96 -2.69 3.62
N ILE A 33 15.78 -3.99 3.55
CA ILE A 33 16.74 -4.92 2.94
C ILE A 33 16.26 -5.24 1.52
N GLY A 34 17.11 -5.00 0.52
CA GLY A 34 16.83 -5.31 -0.88
C GLY A 34 15.84 -4.36 -1.56
N PHE A 35 15.40 -3.28 -0.90
CA PHE A 35 14.46 -2.31 -1.49
C PHE A 35 15.05 -1.54 -2.68
N ASP A 36 16.37 -1.52 -2.83
CA ASP A 36 17.13 -0.99 -3.96
C ASP A 36 17.34 -2.00 -5.11
N ASP A 37 16.95 -3.27 -4.92
CA ASP A 37 17.07 -4.30 -5.94
C ASP A 37 16.03 -4.12 -7.06
N ARG A 38 16.49 -3.58 -8.20
CA ARG A 38 15.70 -3.37 -9.42
C ARG A 38 15.25 -4.64 -10.14
N THR A 39 15.63 -5.81 -9.64
CA THR A 39 15.25 -7.12 -10.19
C THR A 39 14.28 -7.90 -9.29
N ALA A 40 13.91 -7.34 -8.15
CA ALA A 40 13.12 -8.04 -7.14
C ALA A 40 11.63 -8.08 -7.43
N MET A 41 11.07 -7.07 -8.11
CA MET A 41 9.69 -7.12 -8.60
C MET A 41 9.59 -8.24 -9.65
N SER A 42 8.51 -9.03 -9.60
CA SER A 42 8.26 -10.10 -10.56
C SER A 42 7.20 -9.71 -11.58
N GLU A 43 6.04 -9.30 -11.11
CA GLU A 43 4.84 -9.12 -11.92
C GLU A 43 4.05 -7.91 -11.44
N ILE A 44 3.51 -7.13 -12.37
CA ILE A 44 2.43 -6.17 -12.12
C ILE A 44 1.14 -6.71 -12.73
N LYS A 45 0.02 -6.60 -11.99
CA LYS A 45 -1.28 -7.13 -12.44
C LYS A 45 -2.46 -6.26 -12.03
N ASN A 46 -3.52 -6.37 -12.82
CA ASN A 46 -4.84 -5.87 -12.46
C ASN A 46 -5.66 -7.00 -11.82
N THR A 47 -5.97 -6.88 -10.53
CA THR A 47 -6.74 -7.89 -9.79
C THR A 47 -8.25 -7.79 -10.03
N GLY A 48 -8.69 -6.76 -10.75
CA GLY A 48 -10.07 -6.28 -10.85
C GLY A 48 -10.51 -5.45 -9.64
N LYS A 49 -9.61 -5.22 -8.67
CA LYS A 49 -9.82 -4.41 -7.46
C LYS A 49 -8.73 -3.37 -7.26
N THR A 50 -7.51 -3.68 -7.68
CA THR A 50 -6.33 -2.82 -7.55
C THR A 50 -5.32 -3.19 -8.64
N VAL A 51 -4.35 -2.30 -8.84
CA VAL A 51 -3.05 -2.66 -9.40
C VAL A 51 -2.21 -3.23 -8.26
N GLN A 52 -1.63 -4.40 -8.46
CA GLN A 52 -0.77 -5.07 -7.49
C GLN A 52 0.55 -5.45 -8.16
N VAL A 53 1.67 -5.23 -7.46
CA VAL A 53 3.00 -5.69 -7.85
C VAL A 53 3.45 -6.74 -6.86
N GLU A 54 3.85 -7.91 -7.36
CA GLU A 54 4.41 -8.98 -6.56
C GLU A 54 5.93 -8.95 -6.57
N PHE A 55 6.52 -9.37 -5.45
CA PHE A 55 7.96 -9.54 -5.32
C PHE A 55 8.35 -11.01 -5.42
N LYS A 56 9.54 -11.26 -5.95
CA LYS A 56 10.17 -12.56 -5.90
C LYS A 56 10.39 -12.95 -4.43
N PRO A 57 10.08 -14.20 -4.04
CA PRO A 57 10.20 -14.64 -2.64
C PRO A 57 11.59 -14.37 -2.06
N TRP A 58 11.62 -13.92 -0.80
CA TRP A 58 12.82 -13.74 0.01
C TRP A 58 13.84 -12.71 -0.54
N ARG A 59 13.45 -11.86 -1.49
CA ARG A 59 14.32 -10.80 -2.01
C ARG A 59 14.32 -9.55 -1.16
N LEU A 60 13.17 -9.19 -0.61
CA LEU A 60 12.96 -7.98 0.19
C LEU A 60 12.53 -8.37 1.60
N ASN A 61 13.05 -7.62 2.57
CA ASN A 61 12.73 -7.78 3.97
C ASN A 61 12.73 -6.43 4.69
N VAL A 62 11.90 -6.31 5.71
CA VAL A 62 11.79 -5.15 6.58
C VAL A 62 11.97 -5.57 8.04
N ARG A 63 12.76 -4.76 8.76
CA ARG A 63 12.94 -4.86 10.21
C ARG A 63 13.19 -3.49 10.81
N GLY A 64 13.28 -3.39 12.14
CA GLY A 64 13.39 -2.11 12.83
C GLY A 64 12.05 -1.39 12.89
N GLY A 65 12.05 -0.08 13.13
CA GLY A 65 10.82 0.68 13.33
C GLY A 65 9.96 0.18 14.50
N SER A 66 10.55 -0.51 15.48
CA SER A 66 9.88 -1.26 16.55
C SER A 66 8.97 -2.40 16.09
N LEU A 67 9.20 -2.96 14.90
CA LEU A 67 8.65 -4.26 14.56
C LEU A 67 9.26 -5.34 15.45
N PRO A 68 8.48 -6.34 15.90
CA PRO A 68 8.92 -7.34 16.87
C PRO A 68 9.94 -8.34 16.29
N THR A 69 10.01 -8.45 14.96
CA THR A 69 10.86 -9.40 14.24
C THR A 69 11.05 -8.94 12.79
N ASP A 70 11.70 -9.78 11.99
CA ASP A 70 11.90 -9.57 10.55
C ASP A 70 10.64 -9.97 9.78
N TYR A 71 10.32 -9.21 8.72
CA TYR A 71 9.16 -9.44 7.87
C TYR A 71 9.57 -9.48 6.40
N ASP A 72 9.19 -10.53 5.68
CA ASP A 72 9.44 -10.65 4.25
C ASP A 72 8.38 -9.89 3.46
N THR A 73 8.83 -9.09 2.49
CA THR A 73 7.95 -8.26 1.66
C THR A 73 7.33 -9.11 0.56
N LEU A 74 5.99 -9.09 0.46
CA LEU A 74 5.22 -9.96 -0.42
C LEU A 74 4.78 -9.26 -1.70
N GLN A 75 4.17 -8.07 -1.53
CA GLN A 75 3.59 -7.29 -2.61
C GLN A 75 3.44 -5.83 -2.19
N PHE A 76 3.20 -4.96 -3.16
CA PHE A 76 2.50 -3.72 -2.90
C PHE A 76 1.29 -3.56 -3.82
N HIS A 77 0.33 -2.75 -3.37
CA HIS A 77 -0.86 -2.39 -4.15
C HIS A 77 -1.26 -0.94 -3.87
N LEU A 78 -2.18 -0.41 -4.68
CA LEU A 78 -2.55 1.00 -4.65
C LEU A 78 -4.05 1.21 -4.49
N HIS A 79 -4.39 2.26 -3.75
CA HIS A 79 -5.73 2.79 -3.61
C HIS A 79 -5.78 4.17 -4.24
N TRP A 80 -6.86 4.48 -4.95
CA TRP A 80 -7.06 5.72 -5.68
C TRP A 80 -8.54 6.09 -5.79
N GLY A 81 -8.78 7.39 -5.98
CA GLY A 81 -10.11 7.94 -6.16
C GLY A 81 -10.54 7.92 -7.62
N ASN A 82 -10.99 9.07 -8.11
CA ASN A 82 -11.34 9.27 -9.51
C ASN A 82 -10.62 10.52 -10.02
N LEU A 83 -9.61 10.30 -10.86
CA LEU A 83 -8.58 11.27 -11.16
C LEU A 83 -7.88 11.75 -9.86
N SER A 84 -6.92 12.63 -10.02
CA SER A 84 -6.26 13.38 -8.95
C SER A 84 -7.21 14.29 -8.18
N SER A 85 -8.34 14.67 -8.79
CA SER A 85 -9.33 15.61 -8.23
C SER A 85 -10.21 15.02 -7.12
N VAL A 86 -10.34 13.69 -7.05
CA VAL A 86 -11.13 13.02 -6.01
C VAL A 86 -10.18 12.16 -5.18
N PRO A 87 -10.07 12.37 -3.86
CA PRO A 87 -9.21 11.58 -2.98
C PRO A 87 -9.55 10.09 -3.01
N GLY A 88 -8.55 9.25 -2.73
CA GLY A 88 -8.76 7.81 -2.58
C GLY A 88 -7.70 7.06 -1.79
N SER A 89 -6.94 7.76 -0.94
CA SER A 89 -6.26 7.12 0.18
C SER A 89 -7.26 6.45 1.11
N GLU A 90 -6.89 5.32 1.69
CA GLU A 90 -7.70 4.62 2.68
C GLU A 90 -7.64 5.34 4.03
N HIS A 91 -6.43 5.67 4.49
CA HIS A 91 -6.23 6.45 5.71
C HIS A 91 -6.55 7.93 5.47
N ALA A 92 -6.81 8.63 6.57
CA ALA A 92 -6.86 10.08 6.63
C ALA A 92 -5.93 10.58 7.74
N VAL A 93 -5.56 11.86 7.68
CA VAL A 93 -4.86 12.56 8.77
C VAL A 93 -5.65 13.82 9.12
N ASP A 94 -6.13 13.91 10.36
CA ASP A 94 -7.03 14.96 10.84
C ASP A 94 -8.21 15.24 9.87
N GLY A 95 -8.78 14.17 9.32
CA GLY A 95 -9.91 14.21 8.38
C GLY A 95 -9.52 14.51 6.92
N LEU A 96 -8.24 14.71 6.61
CA LEU A 96 -7.76 14.95 5.26
C LEU A 96 -7.33 13.64 4.58
N HIS A 97 -7.90 13.38 3.40
CA HIS A 97 -7.51 12.30 2.51
C HIS A 97 -6.59 12.80 1.38
N TYR A 98 -5.80 11.89 0.84
CA TYR A 98 -4.88 12.10 -0.28
C TYR A 98 -5.42 11.48 -1.58
N PRO A 99 -4.97 11.94 -2.77
CA PRO A 99 -5.36 11.37 -4.06
C PRO A 99 -5.20 9.85 -4.15
N MET A 100 -4.09 9.32 -3.64
CA MET A 100 -3.79 7.89 -3.65
C MET A 100 -3.06 7.45 -2.38
N GLU A 101 -3.03 6.14 -2.14
CA GLU A 101 -2.23 5.51 -1.09
C GLU A 101 -1.66 4.17 -1.57
N MET A 102 -0.38 3.94 -1.32
CA MET A 102 0.29 2.68 -1.61
C MET A 102 0.50 1.89 -0.33
N HIS A 103 0.17 0.60 -0.37
CA HIS A 103 0.39 -0.35 0.73
C HIS A 103 1.44 -1.38 0.35
N ILE A 104 2.57 -1.40 1.07
CA ILE A 104 3.55 -2.48 0.99
C ILE A 104 3.24 -3.50 2.09
N VAL A 105 2.94 -4.73 1.70
CA VAL A 105 2.53 -5.81 2.61
C VAL A 105 3.70 -6.74 2.88
N ASN A 106 3.99 -6.94 4.16
CA ASN A 106 5.06 -7.80 4.65
C ASN A 106 4.48 -8.83 5.63
N ALA A 107 5.06 -10.02 5.69
CA ALA A 107 4.66 -11.08 6.62
C ALA A 107 5.82 -11.52 7.51
N LYS A 108 5.54 -11.84 8.78
CA LYS A 108 6.55 -12.30 9.73
C LYS A 108 7.34 -13.47 9.14
N SER A 109 8.65 -13.29 9.01
CA SER A 109 9.55 -14.25 8.34
C SER A 109 9.55 -15.63 8.99
N ILE A 110 9.36 -15.68 10.32
CA ILE A 110 9.38 -16.93 11.09
C ILE A 110 8.33 -17.96 10.61
N TYR A 111 7.24 -17.49 9.97
CA TYR A 111 6.19 -18.36 9.46
C TYR A 111 6.49 -18.95 8.08
N ASN A 112 7.57 -18.53 7.41
CA ASN A 112 8.01 -19.07 6.11
C ASN A 112 6.87 -19.17 5.08
N GLY A 113 6.02 -18.15 4.99
CA GLY A 113 4.89 -18.09 4.07
C GLY A 113 3.64 -18.90 4.48
N ASN A 114 3.60 -19.47 5.69
CA ASN A 114 2.40 -20.13 6.21
C ASN A 114 1.30 -19.12 6.54
N THR A 115 0.40 -18.91 5.57
CA THR A 115 -0.69 -17.92 5.67
C THR A 115 -1.65 -18.19 6.82
N THR A 116 -1.84 -19.45 7.24
CA THR A 116 -2.74 -19.77 8.35
C THR A 116 -2.18 -19.28 9.68
N GLU A 117 -0.88 -19.46 9.91
CA GLU A 117 -0.23 -18.98 11.14
C GLU A 117 -0.10 -17.45 11.12
N ILE A 118 0.25 -16.87 9.96
CA ILE A 118 0.30 -15.41 9.77
C ILE A 118 -1.03 -14.75 10.14
N MET A 119 -2.16 -15.29 9.66
CA MET A 119 -3.48 -14.68 9.90
C MET A 119 -4.02 -14.90 11.32
N ARG A 120 -3.43 -15.81 12.10
CA ARG A 120 -3.76 -16.05 13.51
C ARG A 120 -2.96 -15.17 14.47
N ASP A 121 -1.78 -14.73 14.05
CA ASP A 121 -0.95 -13.80 14.81
C ASP A 121 -1.49 -12.37 14.64
N SER A 122 -1.77 -11.68 15.74
CA SER A 122 -2.27 -10.30 15.73
C SER A 122 -1.29 -9.28 15.14
N GLU A 123 -0.04 -9.69 14.94
CA GLU A 123 1.03 -8.93 14.32
C GLU A 123 1.67 -9.69 13.15
N GLY A 124 1.02 -10.75 12.65
CA GLY A 124 1.57 -11.63 11.62
C GLY A 124 1.92 -10.92 10.32
N LEU A 125 1.30 -9.76 10.07
CA LEU A 125 1.58 -8.86 8.96
C LEU A 125 2.09 -7.51 9.46
N ALA A 126 2.95 -6.89 8.66
CA ALA A 126 3.31 -5.48 8.77
C ALA A 126 2.96 -4.78 7.45
N ALA A 127 2.12 -3.76 7.52
CA ALA A 127 1.73 -2.96 6.36
C ALA A 127 2.36 -1.57 6.46
N LEU A 128 3.00 -1.14 5.36
CA LEU A 128 3.59 0.18 5.22
C LEU A 128 2.72 1.00 4.27
N GLY A 129 2.03 2.01 4.80
CA GLY A 129 1.20 2.94 4.06
C GLY A 129 1.96 4.20 3.67
N PHE A 130 1.91 4.54 2.39
CA PHE A 130 2.49 5.76 1.82
C PHE A 130 1.37 6.53 1.12
N PHE A 131 1.05 7.72 1.62
CA PHE A 131 0.22 8.66 0.87
C PHE A 131 0.92 9.10 -0.41
N ILE A 132 0.15 9.40 -1.44
CA ILE A 132 0.64 9.92 -2.71
C ILE A 132 -0.16 11.18 -3.04
N GLU A 133 0.54 12.27 -3.32
CA GLU A 133 -0.04 13.56 -3.66
C GLU A 133 0.47 14.10 -5.00
N VAL A 134 -0.28 15.07 -5.54
CA VAL A 134 0.08 15.73 -6.78
C VAL A 134 1.27 16.67 -6.56
N ASP A 135 2.31 16.49 -7.35
CA ASP A 135 3.35 17.50 -7.54
C ASP A 135 2.99 18.42 -8.71
N TYR A 136 2.38 19.57 -8.41
CA TYR A 136 2.00 20.56 -9.43
C TYR A 136 3.18 21.20 -10.16
N GLY A 137 4.42 20.99 -9.70
CA GLY A 137 5.62 21.58 -10.28
C GLY A 137 6.33 20.70 -11.32
N SER A 138 5.88 19.46 -11.54
CA SER A 138 6.56 18.50 -12.41
C SER A 138 5.59 17.71 -13.30
N GLU A 139 5.92 17.61 -14.58
CA GLU A 139 5.21 16.75 -15.54
C GLU A 139 5.96 15.42 -15.68
N ASP A 140 5.23 14.30 -15.73
CA ASP A 140 5.80 12.96 -15.97
C ASP A 140 6.90 12.53 -14.97
N GLN A 141 6.86 13.04 -13.74
CA GLN A 141 7.82 12.74 -12.68
C GLN A 141 7.17 12.08 -11.45
N PRO A 142 7.94 11.30 -10.68
CA PRO A 142 9.32 10.89 -10.96
C PRO A 142 9.40 9.79 -12.03
N ALA A 143 10.57 9.62 -12.63
CA ALA A 143 10.80 8.62 -13.69
C ALA A 143 10.44 7.17 -13.30
N SER A 144 10.55 6.82 -12.01
CA SER A 144 10.16 5.51 -11.48
C SER A 144 8.65 5.29 -11.59
N TRP A 145 7.84 6.29 -11.21
CA TRP A 145 6.40 6.26 -11.34
C TRP A 145 5.94 6.28 -12.80
N ARG A 146 6.60 7.06 -13.66
CA ARG A 146 6.36 6.99 -15.12
C ARG A 146 6.63 5.61 -15.69
N SER A 147 7.70 4.95 -15.22
CA SER A 147 8.03 3.60 -15.66
C SER A 147 6.98 2.60 -15.16
N LEU A 148 6.53 2.71 -13.91
CA LEU A 148 5.47 1.88 -13.34
C LEU A 148 4.15 2.04 -14.11
N THR A 149 3.70 3.27 -14.35
CA THR A 149 2.42 3.52 -15.03
C THR A 149 2.43 3.15 -16.51
N SER A 150 3.60 3.07 -17.14
CA SER A 150 3.73 2.59 -18.53
C SER A 150 3.19 1.17 -18.74
N TYR A 151 3.15 0.35 -17.68
CA TYR A 151 2.58 -0.99 -17.71
C TYR A 151 1.05 -1.03 -17.68
N LEU A 152 0.36 0.05 -17.27
CA LEU A 152 -1.10 0.04 -17.07
C LEU A 152 -1.86 -0.31 -18.34
N ALA A 153 -1.38 0.12 -19.51
CA ALA A 153 -1.98 -0.21 -20.80
C ALA A 153 -1.96 -1.72 -21.08
N SER A 154 -0.94 -2.43 -20.61
CA SER A 154 -0.79 -3.89 -20.77
C SER A 154 -1.62 -4.70 -19.76
N ILE A 155 -2.14 -4.03 -18.72
CA ILE A 155 -2.95 -4.66 -17.65
C ILE A 155 -4.30 -3.95 -17.47
N THR A 156 -4.86 -3.46 -18.58
CA THR A 156 -6.15 -2.74 -18.62
C THR A 156 -7.27 -3.57 -18.00
N GLU A 157 -7.35 -4.86 -18.29
CA GLU A 157 -8.46 -5.75 -17.90
C GLU A 157 -8.10 -6.65 -16.71
N LYS A 158 -9.12 -7.05 -15.94
CA LYS A 158 -8.96 -7.95 -14.80
C LYS A 158 -8.25 -9.24 -15.20
N GLY A 159 -7.23 -9.62 -14.43
CA GLY A 159 -6.45 -10.84 -14.61
C GLY A 159 -5.29 -10.69 -15.59
N GLN A 160 -5.20 -9.58 -16.31
CA GLN A 160 -4.01 -9.25 -17.09
C GLN A 160 -2.83 -8.93 -16.16
N HIS A 161 -1.65 -9.34 -16.61
CA HIS A 161 -0.39 -9.18 -15.90
C HIS A 161 0.75 -8.94 -16.89
N ALA A 162 1.84 -8.36 -16.40
CA ALA A 162 3.07 -8.15 -17.15
C ALA A 162 4.30 -8.32 -16.24
N ASP A 163 5.37 -8.86 -16.81
CA ASP A 163 6.67 -8.92 -16.13
C ASP A 163 7.22 -7.50 -15.97
N ILE A 164 7.66 -7.17 -14.76
CA ILE A 164 8.20 -5.85 -14.40
C ILE A 164 9.66 -5.98 -13.97
N SER A 165 10.51 -5.05 -14.42
CA SER A 165 11.91 -4.99 -14.00
C SER A 165 12.48 -3.59 -14.23
N GLY A 166 13.64 -3.29 -13.63
CA GLY A 166 14.35 -2.02 -13.85
C GLY A 166 13.91 -0.89 -12.91
N ILE A 167 12.94 -1.13 -12.03
CA ILE A 167 12.45 -0.21 -11.00
C ILE A 167 12.60 -0.91 -9.64
N SER A 168 13.05 -0.20 -8.62
CA SER A 168 13.11 -0.68 -7.24
C SER A 168 12.06 0.00 -6.36
N VAL A 169 11.80 -0.55 -5.17
CA VAL A 169 10.87 0.09 -4.21
C VAL A 169 11.44 1.42 -3.74
N ALA A 170 12.76 1.48 -3.49
CA ALA A 170 13.46 2.70 -3.11
C ALA A 170 13.29 3.81 -4.16
N ASP A 171 13.25 3.48 -5.45
CA ASP A 171 12.98 4.46 -6.52
C ASP A 171 11.53 5.00 -6.44
N LEU A 172 10.55 4.18 -6.04
CA LEU A 172 9.13 4.56 -5.93
C LEU A 172 8.83 5.43 -4.70
N ILE A 173 9.51 5.18 -3.59
CA ILE A 173 9.34 5.93 -2.33
C ILE A 173 10.39 7.02 -2.14
N SER A 174 11.15 7.35 -3.19
CA SER A 174 12.20 8.36 -3.13
C SER A 174 11.65 9.72 -2.68
N GLY A 175 12.36 10.39 -1.78
CA GLY A 175 11.95 11.68 -1.20
C GLY A 175 11.07 11.59 0.04
N VAL A 176 10.56 10.41 0.42
CA VAL A 176 9.81 10.21 1.66
C VAL A 176 10.77 10.11 2.85
N ASP A 177 10.50 10.87 3.91
CA ASP A 177 11.15 10.67 5.22
C ASP A 177 10.57 9.44 5.92
N THR A 178 11.32 8.33 5.86
CA THR A 178 10.93 7.07 6.49
C THR A 178 11.22 7.00 8.01
N THR A 179 11.65 8.11 8.61
CA THR A 179 11.84 8.22 10.08
C THR A 179 10.63 8.84 10.79
N SER A 180 9.70 9.43 10.03
CA SER A 180 8.51 10.10 10.56
C SER A 180 7.24 9.36 10.12
N TYR A 181 6.60 8.68 11.07
CA TYR A 181 5.44 7.84 10.78
C TYR A 181 4.52 7.70 11.99
N TYR A 182 3.31 7.19 11.74
CA TYR A 182 2.36 6.74 12.75
C TYR A 182 2.39 5.22 12.85
N ARG A 183 2.14 4.68 14.05
CA ARG A 183 2.11 3.25 14.34
C ARG A 183 0.79 2.89 15.03
N TYR A 184 0.12 1.85 14.56
CA TYR A 184 -1.02 1.27 15.28
C TYR A 184 -1.24 -0.20 14.92
N LEU A 185 -1.99 -0.92 15.77
CA LEU A 185 -2.45 -2.27 15.47
C LEU A 185 -3.83 -2.21 14.79
N GLY A 186 -3.95 -2.88 13.65
CA GLY A 186 -5.11 -2.79 12.79
C GLY A 186 -5.45 -4.11 12.10
N SER A 187 -6.12 -3.98 10.95
CA SER A 187 -6.56 -5.10 10.14
C SER A 187 -6.12 -4.99 8.68
N LEU A 188 -6.34 -6.05 7.92
CA LEU A 188 -6.46 -5.94 6.46
C LEU A 188 -7.62 -5.00 6.10
N THR A 189 -7.46 -4.23 5.03
CA THR A 189 -8.49 -3.33 4.50
C THR A 189 -9.30 -3.97 3.36
N THR A 190 -8.86 -5.13 2.88
CA THR A 190 -9.63 -6.02 2.00
C THR A 190 -10.14 -7.23 2.79
N PRO A 191 -11.23 -7.89 2.35
CA PRO A 191 -11.65 -9.17 2.92
C PRO A 191 -10.49 -10.17 3.02
N ASP A 192 -10.39 -10.95 4.10
CA ASP A 192 -11.40 -11.15 5.15
C ASP A 192 -11.30 -10.20 6.37
N CYS A 193 -10.54 -9.11 6.28
CA CYS A 193 -10.40 -8.08 7.32
C CYS A 193 -9.78 -8.54 8.65
N ASN A 194 -8.88 -9.54 8.62
CA ASN A 194 -8.19 -10.06 9.81
C ASN A 194 -7.45 -8.94 10.57
N GLU A 195 -7.62 -8.88 11.89
CA GLU A 195 -6.93 -7.95 12.82
C GLU A 195 -5.50 -8.39 13.14
N ALA A 196 -4.72 -8.63 12.08
CA ALA A 196 -3.39 -9.25 12.10
C ALA A 196 -2.26 -8.31 11.67
N VAL A 197 -2.53 -7.01 11.59
CA VAL A 197 -1.63 -6.04 10.90
C VAL A 197 -1.05 -5.04 11.88
N VAL A 198 0.29 -4.93 11.89
CA VAL A 198 1.01 -3.79 12.44
C VAL A 198 1.15 -2.74 11.35
N TRP A 199 0.40 -1.64 11.47
CA TRP A 199 0.42 -0.55 10.50
C TRP A 199 1.51 0.45 10.78
N THR A 200 2.19 0.89 9.72
CA THR A 200 3.07 2.06 9.70
C THR A 200 2.60 2.98 8.60
N VAL A 201 2.14 4.19 8.93
CA VAL A 201 1.70 5.18 7.94
C VAL A 201 2.69 6.34 7.95
N PHE A 202 3.44 6.50 6.85
CA PHE A 202 4.46 7.55 6.74
C PHE A 202 3.80 8.92 6.57
N LYS A 203 4.38 9.94 7.22
CA LYS A 203 3.79 11.29 7.26
C LYS A 203 3.98 12.06 5.96
N GLU A 204 5.19 11.99 5.38
CA GLU A 204 5.49 12.67 4.12
C GLU A 204 4.92 11.85 2.95
N PRO A 205 4.13 12.46 2.06
CA PRO A 205 3.60 11.78 0.90
C PRO A 205 4.66 11.61 -0.21
N ILE A 206 4.47 10.60 -1.04
CA ILE A 206 5.16 10.46 -2.31
C ILE A 206 4.58 11.51 -3.27
N LYS A 207 5.45 12.32 -3.86
CA LYS A 207 5.06 13.36 -4.81
C LYS A 207 5.15 12.83 -6.23
N VAL A 208 4.02 12.84 -6.94
CA VAL A 208 3.86 12.29 -8.29
C VAL A 208 3.08 13.28 -9.15
N SER A 209 3.43 13.40 -10.43
CA SER A 209 2.72 14.28 -11.35
C SER A 209 1.25 13.89 -11.53
N GLU A 210 0.38 14.88 -11.70
CA GLU A 210 -1.08 14.74 -11.79
C GLU A 210 -1.50 13.68 -12.82
N ASN A 211 -0.91 13.74 -14.01
CA ASN A 211 -1.21 12.84 -15.10
C ASN A 211 -0.90 11.36 -14.79
N LEU A 212 0.12 11.07 -13.98
CA LEU A 212 0.47 9.70 -13.60
C LEU A 212 -0.54 9.13 -12.60
N ILE A 213 -1.10 9.97 -11.72
CA ILE A 213 -2.21 9.61 -10.82
C ILE A 213 -3.47 9.32 -11.65
N ASP A 214 -3.80 10.20 -12.59
CA ASP A 214 -5.00 10.08 -13.42
C ASP A 214 -5.05 8.78 -14.24
N LEU A 215 -3.89 8.27 -14.68
CA LEU A 215 -3.79 7.03 -15.47
C LEU A 215 -4.42 5.82 -14.78
N PHE A 216 -4.38 5.73 -13.45
CA PHE A 216 -4.97 4.59 -12.72
C PHE A 216 -6.49 4.53 -12.91
N SER A 217 -7.17 5.66 -12.77
CA SER A 217 -8.63 5.77 -12.90
C SER A 217 -9.15 5.88 -14.34
N THR A 218 -8.26 6.03 -15.32
CA THR A 218 -8.60 6.20 -16.75
C THR A 218 -8.14 5.04 -17.64
N THR A 219 -7.35 4.12 -17.10
CA THR A 219 -6.81 2.97 -17.85
C THR A 219 -7.32 1.65 -17.30
N VAL A 220 -7.31 1.46 -15.97
CA VAL A 220 -7.54 0.13 -15.37
C VAL A 220 -9.03 -0.13 -15.19
N ARG A 221 -9.53 -1.30 -15.62
CA ARG A 221 -10.95 -1.70 -15.56
C ARG A 221 -11.21 -2.77 -14.52
N ILE A 222 -12.43 -2.78 -13.96
CA ILE A 222 -12.85 -3.79 -12.95
C ILE A 222 -12.99 -5.21 -13.53
N GLY A 223 -13.06 -5.32 -14.86
CA GLY A 223 -13.39 -6.52 -15.61
C GLY A 223 -12.76 -6.47 -17.00
N ASP A 224 -13.55 -6.70 -18.03
CA ASP A 224 -13.13 -6.66 -19.44
C ASP A 224 -13.18 -5.24 -20.06
N SER A 225 -12.91 -5.14 -21.36
CA SER A 225 -12.99 -3.88 -22.14
C SER A 225 -14.32 -3.12 -22.06
N SER A 226 -15.43 -3.79 -21.75
CA SER A 226 -16.76 -3.17 -21.60
C SER A 226 -17.05 -2.70 -20.16
N SER A 227 -16.25 -3.17 -19.20
CA SER A 227 -16.40 -2.88 -17.79
C SER A 227 -15.94 -1.46 -17.46
N PRO A 228 -16.52 -0.80 -16.44
CA PRO A 228 -16.08 0.52 -16.02
C PRO A 228 -14.63 0.50 -15.52
N PHE A 229 -13.99 1.67 -15.54
CA PHE A 229 -12.70 1.85 -14.90
C PHE A 229 -12.81 1.63 -13.38
N ILE A 230 -11.72 1.16 -12.78
CA ILE A 230 -11.57 1.10 -11.34
C ILE A 230 -11.45 2.55 -10.85
N THR A 231 -12.42 2.96 -10.05
CA THR A 231 -12.39 4.22 -9.31
C THR A 231 -12.84 3.95 -7.89
N HIS A 232 -12.37 4.74 -6.93
CA HIS A 232 -12.75 4.64 -5.51
C HIS A 232 -12.50 3.25 -4.91
N ASN A 233 -11.32 2.68 -5.14
CA ASN A 233 -10.99 1.34 -4.67
C ASN A 233 -10.45 1.31 -3.23
N TYR A 234 -11.04 2.10 -2.34
CA TYR A 234 -10.66 2.22 -0.92
C TYR A 234 -11.84 1.83 -0.01
N ARG A 235 -11.53 1.34 1.18
CA ARG A 235 -12.48 1.06 2.27
C ARG A 235 -12.72 2.34 3.07
N ASN A 236 -13.95 2.48 3.58
CA ASN A 236 -14.29 3.56 4.50
C ASN A 236 -13.51 3.47 5.81
N LEU A 237 -13.24 4.63 6.41
CA LEU A 237 -12.65 4.77 7.74
C LEU A 237 -13.41 3.95 8.79
N GLN A 238 -12.66 3.35 9.71
CA GLN A 238 -13.16 2.53 10.80
C GLN A 238 -12.96 3.25 12.14
N PRO A 239 -13.83 3.04 13.14
CA PRO A 239 -13.67 3.67 14.45
C PRO A 239 -12.36 3.27 15.14
N LEU A 240 -11.75 4.22 15.84
CA LEU A 240 -10.51 3.99 16.58
C LEU A 240 -10.69 3.00 17.74
N ASN A 241 -11.86 3.00 18.38
CA ASN A 241 -12.25 2.09 19.48
C ASN A 241 -11.26 2.06 20.66
N GLY A 242 -10.64 3.20 20.98
CA GLY A 242 -9.72 3.35 22.11
C GLY A 242 -8.30 2.82 21.87
N ARG A 243 -7.93 2.56 20.61
CA ARG A 243 -6.54 2.37 20.17
C ARG A 243 -5.75 3.66 20.22
#